data_AF-A0A847IQ15-F1
#
_entry.id   AF-A0A847IQ15-F1
#
_cell.length_a   1.000
_cell.length_b   1.000
_cell.length_c   1.000
_cell.angle_alpha   90.00
_cell.angle_beta   90.00
_cell.angle_gamma   90.00
#
_symmetry.space_group_name_H-M   'P 1'
#
loop_
_entity.id
_entity.type
_entity.pdbx_description
1 polymer ?
#
loop_
_entity_poly.entity_id
_entity_poly.type
_entity_poly.pdbx_seq_one_letter_code
_entity_poly.pdbx_strand_id
1 'polypeptide(L)'
;MVRKNSNLFFFLLSVFILALVAGCKKEEVDPLYMSGALTFNLPSYTFPGEKILVEASGVTRPHGDSVVYTFKGKYFTPDSVVAQSVLLTMPDSLGTYTLTLIASAEGYTKSSTSRSTTIIHRVFSVMVEGFVPSMDSITDPRDNNVYYYKRYGNLDWFIQNLNWNGAGLTYSDIPALGYMLGGLYTWNQAISGENTPPSPPQPVSGLGAGPQGVCPEGWAIPTAEDWADLASAVSGKPMGFLDPWNGLGEVFSVDAKINGNKLWKYHPDNEKTNLSGWNALPAGYAILSGGTFSGYGQTSFWWASCADGNQGYYRLIHYAVDRFSCATTDKSSVYASVRCVRKADNNSQ
;
A
#
# COMPACT_ATOMS: atom_id res chain seq x y z
N MET A 1 -46.03 76.99 -54.81
CA MET A 1 -46.94 77.74 -53.90
C MET A 1 -47.42 76.76 -52.84
N VAL A 2 -47.34 76.94 -51.51
CA VAL A 2 -47.42 78.11 -50.58
C VAL A 2 -48.81 78.22 -49.90
N ARG A 3 -48.86 77.87 -48.60
CA ARG A 3 -49.93 78.18 -47.58
C ARG A 3 -51.32 77.55 -47.84
N LYS A 4 -52.27 77.44 -46.89
CA LYS A 4 -52.45 77.76 -45.43
C LYS A 4 -53.41 76.65 -44.84
N ASN A 5 -53.79 76.45 -43.57
CA ASN A 5 -53.69 77.09 -42.22
C ASN A 5 -53.01 76.06 -41.24
N SER A 6 -52.80 76.19 -39.92
CA SER A 6 -53.27 77.00 -38.75
C SER A 6 -54.41 76.42 -37.88
N ASN A 7 -54.16 76.46 -36.55
CA ASN A 7 -55.03 76.20 -35.37
C ASN A 7 -54.77 74.82 -34.70
N LEU A 8 -53.89 74.61 -33.70
CA LEU A 8 -53.49 75.37 -32.48
C LEU A 8 -54.53 75.33 -31.34
N PHE A 9 -54.26 74.58 -30.26
CA PHE A 9 -54.75 74.91 -28.89
C PHE A 9 -53.89 74.29 -27.75
N PHE A 10 -53.27 75.18 -26.97
CA PHE A 10 -52.73 75.14 -25.59
C PHE A 10 -52.00 73.96 -24.90
N PHE A 11 -51.06 74.38 -24.05
CA PHE A 11 -50.18 73.63 -23.15
C PHE A 11 -50.87 73.11 -21.87
N LEU A 12 -50.27 72.08 -21.28
CA LEU A 12 -50.10 71.94 -19.82
C LEU A 12 -48.66 71.48 -19.56
N LEU A 13 -47.94 72.17 -18.66
CA LEU A 13 -46.48 71.98 -18.45
C LEU A 13 -46.20 71.42 -17.04
N SER A 14 -45.84 70.14 -16.96
CA SER A 14 -45.43 69.48 -15.71
C SER A 14 -43.91 69.31 -15.65
N VAL A 15 -43.26 70.02 -14.73
CA VAL A 15 -41.81 69.95 -14.54
C VAL A 15 -41.43 68.71 -13.73
N PHE A 16 -40.79 67.74 -14.37
CA PHE A 16 -40.22 66.58 -13.70
C PHE A 16 -38.75 66.85 -13.31
N ILE A 17 -38.46 66.84 -12.01
CA ILE A 17 -37.09 66.92 -11.50
C ILE A 17 -36.49 65.51 -11.49
N LEU A 18 -35.54 65.23 -12.38
CA LEU A 18 -34.76 64.00 -12.32
C LEU A 18 -33.73 64.09 -11.18
N ALA A 19 -34.05 63.46 -10.05
CA ALA A 19 -33.06 63.15 -9.02
C ALA A 19 -32.14 62.04 -9.53
N LEU A 20 -30.89 62.39 -9.86
CA LEU A 20 -29.85 61.41 -10.21
C LEU A 20 -29.43 60.64 -8.96
N VAL A 21 -30.13 59.55 -8.68
CA VAL A 21 -29.70 58.56 -7.67
C VAL A 21 -28.47 57.85 -8.23
N ALA A 22 -27.29 58.30 -7.81
CA ALA A 22 -26.00 57.66 -8.10
C ALA A 22 -25.88 56.32 -7.35
N GLY A 23 -26.66 55.33 -7.80
CA GLY A 23 -26.58 53.98 -7.28
C GLY A 23 -25.25 53.35 -7.61
N CYS A 24 -24.34 53.31 -6.63
CA CYS A 24 -23.10 52.54 -6.71
C CYS A 24 -23.43 51.05 -6.84
N LYS A 25 -23.63 50.59 -8.07
CA LYS A 25 -23.42 49.19 -8.40
C LYS A 25 -21.97 48.87 -8.05
N LYS A 26 -21.76 48.14 -6.96
CA LYS A 26 -20.57 47.29 -6.89
C LYS A 26 -20.70 46.32 -8.05
N GLU A 27 -19.72 46.33 -8.94
CA GLU A 27 -19.52 45.20 -9.83
C GLU A 27 -19.09 44.02 -8.96
N GLU A 28 -19.96 43.02 -8.84
CA GLU A 28 -19.60 41.74 -8.24
C GLU A 28 -18.67 41.05 -9.24
N VAL A 29 -17.37 41.27 -9.07
CA VAL A 29 -16.33 40.61 -9.88
C VAL A 29 -16.42 39.12 -9.61
N ASP A 30 -16.78 38.34 -10.64
CA ASP A 30 -16.82 36.88 -10.56
C ASP A 30 -15.48 36.35 -9.99
N PRO A 31 -15.51 35.55 -8.91
CA PRO A 31 -14.28 35.15 -8.23
C PRO A 31 -13.48 34.20 -9.11
N LEU A 32 -12.20 34.50 -9.32
CA LEU A 32 -11.35 33.70 -10.21
C LEU A 32 -11.15 32.30 -9.64
N TYR A 33 -11.04 31.29 -10.51
CA TYR A 33 -10.80 29.91 -10.10
C TYR A 33 -9.35 29.51 -10.39
N MET A 34 -8.72 28.83 -9.44
CA MET A 34 -7.38 28.28 -9.62
C MET A 34 -7.39 27.19 -10.70
N SER A 35 -6.37 27.17 -11.56
CA SER A 35 -6.19 26.11 -12.55
C SER A 35 -5.21 25.05 -12.05
N GLY A 36 -5.40 23.80 -12.48
CA GLY A 36 -4.56 22.66 -12.08
C GLY A 36 -5.13 21.85 -10.91
N ALA A 37 -4.53 20.69 -10.66
CA ALA A 37 -5.01 19.73 -9.66
C ALA A 37 -4.15 19.82 -8.39
N LEU A 38 -4.62 20.58 -7.40
CA LEU A 38 -3.95 20.75 -6.10
C LEU A 38 -3.68 19.38 -5.46
N THR A 39 -2.42 19.11 -5.11
CA THR A 39 -1.97 17.85 -4.52
C THR A 39 -0.76 18.05 -3.61
N PHE A 40 -0.46 17.03 -2.80
CA PHE A 40 0.75 16.91 -1.99
C PHE A 40 1.14 15.44 -1.83
N ASN A 41 2.38 15.17 -1.42
CA ASN A 41 2.83 13.83 -1.05
C ASN A 41 2.50 13.54 0.44
N LEU A 42 1.83 12.43 0.70
CA LEU A 42 1.66 11.85 2.03
C LEU A 42 1.47 10.34 1.83
N PRO A 43 2.28 9.46 2.45
CA PRO A 43 2.09 8.02 2.34
C PRO A 43 0.84 7.60 3.09
N SER A 44 0.15 6.55 2.63
CA SER A 44 -1.06 6.03 3.28
C SER A 44 -0.78 5.32 4.61
N TYR A 45 0.48 4.95 4.87
CA TYR A 45 0.94 4.35 6.13
C TYR A 45 2.30 4.93 6.56
N THR A 46 2.49 5.09 7.86
CA THR A 46 3.71 5.63 8.50
C THR A 46 3.70 5.23 10.00
N PHE A 47 4.72 5.64 10.76
CA PHE A 47 4.92 5.23 12.15
C PHE A 47 4.78 6.41 13.14
N PRO A 48 4.54 6.15 14.45
CA PRO A 48 4.51 7.16 15.49
C PRO A 48 5.70 8.11 15.46
N GLY A 49 5.44 9.42 15.54
CA GLY A 49 6.47 10.47 15.62
C GLY A 49 7.38 10.61 14.39
N GLU A 50 7.08 9.90 13.29
CA GLU A 50 7.90 9.92 12.07
C GLU A 50 7.86 11.30 11.39
N LYS A 51 8.99 11.75 10.82
CA LYS A 51 9.10 13.08 10.21
C LYS A 51 9.19 12.97 8.70
N ILE A 52 8.22 13.55 8.01
CA ILE A 52 8.05 13.43 6.56
C ILE A 52 8.03 14.83 5.93
N LEU A 53 8.82 15.01 4.87
CA LEU A 53 8.77 16.21 4.05
C LEU A 53 7.51 16.18 3.18
N VAL A 54 6.62 17.15 3.36
CA VAL A 54 5.33 17.24 2.67
C VAL A 54 5.30 18.52 1.83
N GLU A 55 5.00 18.36 0.54
CA GLU A 55 5.22 19.37 -0.50
C GLU A 55 3.95 19.61 -1.33
N ALA A 56 3.51 20.86 -1.39
CA ALA A 56 2.34 21.33 -2.12
C ALA A 56 2.67 21.61 -3.60
N SER A 57 1.83 21.11 -4.49
CA SER A 57 2.03 21.22 -5.94
C SER A 57 0.70 21.14 -6.73
N GLY A 58 0.81 21.25 -8.05
CA GLY A 58 -0.27 20.96 -9.00
C GLY A 58 -1.19 22.14 -9.37
N VAL A 59 -1.12 23.27 -8.66
CA VAL A 59 -1.73 24.53 -9.12
C VAL A 59 -0.86 25.12 -10.24
N THR A 60 -1.49 25.49 -11.35
CA THR A 60 -0.83 26.06 -12.54
C THR A 60 -1.23 27.51 -12.81
N ARG A 61 -2.37 27.99 -12.28
CA ARG A 61 -2.74 29.41 -12.24
C ARG A 61 -3.39 29.77 -10.90
N PRO A 62 -3.09 30.93 -10.28
CA PRO A 62 -2.17 31.97 -10.76
C PRO A 62 -0.69 31.52 -10.78
N HIS A 63 0.17 32.32 -11.41
CA HIS A 63 1.58 32.00 -11.65
C HIS A 63 2.49 32.59 -10.56
N GLY A 64 3.65 31.96 -10.34
CA GLY A 64 4.66 32.39 -9.36
C GLY A 64 4.18 32.31 -7.90
N ASP A 65 4.85 33.05 -7.02
CA ASP A 65 4.67 33.00 -5.55
C ASP A 65 3.34 33.59 -5.04
N SER A 66 2.36 33.78 -5.95
CA SER A 66 1.03 34.31 -5.66
C SER A 66 0.11 33.31 -4.95
N VAL A 67 0.48 32.02 -4.90
CA VAL A 67 -0.29 30.95 -4.25
C VAL A 67 0.27 30.66 -2.86
N VAL A 68 -0.46 31.09 -1.83
CA VAL A 68 -0.19 30.78 -0.42
C VAL A 68 -0.79 29.41 -0.09
N TYR A 69 0.09 28.44 0.15
CA TYR A 69 -0.24 27.09 0.60
C TYR A 69 -0.31 27.00 2.13
N THR A 70 -1.33 26.32 2.67
CA THR A 70 -1.49 26.08 4.11
C THR A 70 -1.85 24.62 4.35
N PHE A 71 -1.01 23.91 5.10
CA PHE A 71 -1.32 22.57 5.62
C PHE A 71 -2.03 22.67 6.96
N LYS A 72 -3.02 21.80 7.20
CA LYS A 72 -3.78 21.71 8.45
C LYS A 72 -4.12 20.26 8.81
N GLY A 73 -3.88 19.89 10.06
CA GLY A 73 -4.28 18.61 10.65
C GLY A 73 -4.00 18.58 12.15
N LYS A 74 -5.06 18.53 12.98
CA LYS A 74 -5.03 18.69 14.45
C LYS A 74 -3.96 17.88 15.20
N TYR A 75 -3.56 16.73 14.68
CA TYR A 75 -2.67 15.77 15.36
C TYR A 75 -1.27 15.67 14.75
N PHE A 76 -1.00 16.43 13.68
CA PHE A 76 0.34 16.59 13.12
C PHE A 76 1.06 17.72 13.86
N THR A 77 2.39 17.73 13.85
CA THR A 77 3.17 18.85 14.41
C THR A 77 4.10 19.45 13.36
N PRO A 78 3.96 20.75 13.00
CA PRO A 78 2.88 21.68 13.38
C PRO A 78 1.48 21.25 12.88
N ASP A 79 0.43 21.67 13.61
CA ASP A 79 -0.98 21.34 13.31
C ASP A 79 -1.61 22.25 12.25
N SER A 80 -1.06 23.46 12.08
CA SER A 80 -1.35 24.38 10.98
C SER A 80 -0.08 25.14 10.58
N VAL A 81 0.30 25.12 9.30
CA VAL A 81 1.52 25.77 8.81
C VAL A 81 1.34 26.32 7.40
N VAL A 82 1.88 27.52 7.16
CA VAL A 82 1.91 28.18 5.86
C VAL A 82 3.29 27.93 5.23
N ALA A 83 3.33 27.04 4.24
CA ALA A 83 4.56 26.65 3.54
C ALA A 83 4.20 25.90 2.25
N GLN A 84 5.04 26.00 1.21
CA GLN A 84 4.94 25.10 0.06
C GLN A 84 5.59 23.74 0.36
N SER A 85 6.68 23.69 1.10
CA SER A 85 7.36 22.45 1.52
C SER A 85 7.68 22.53 3.02
N VAL A 86 7.35 21.48 3.78
CA VAL A 86 7.48 21.48 5.24
C VAL A 86 7.71 20.07 5.80
N LEU A 87 8.60 19.95 6.78
CA LEU A 87 8.82 18.72 7.55
C LEU A 87 7.73 18.61 8.63
N LEU A 88 6.74 17.74 8.42
CA LEU A 88 5.68 17.45 9.39
C LEU A 88 6.06 16.23 10.24
N THR A 89 5.81 16.32 11.55
CA THR A 89 5.88 15.18 12.47
C THR A 89 4.50 14.51 12.52
N MET A 90 4.47 13.19 12.31
CA MET A 90 3.28 12.36 12.31
C MET A 90 2.73 12.13 13.74
N PRO A 91 1.42 11.92 13.91
CA PRO A 91 0.81 11.61 15.21
C PRO A 91 1.47 10.43 15.92
N ASP A 92 1.65 10.52 17.25
CA ASP A 92 2.28 9.47 18.06
C ASP A 92 1.35 8.28 18.38
N SER A 93 0.04 8.43 18.16
CA SER A 93 -0.97 7.41 18.45
C SER A 93 -1.36 6.61 17.21
N LEU A 94 -1.69 5.33 17.40
CA LEU A 94 -2.19 4.47 16.33
C LEU A 94 -3.59 4.93 15.87
N GLY A 95 -3.82 4.90 14.56
CA GLY A 95 -5.10 5.32 13.95
C GLY A 95 -4.92 5.94 12.57
N THR A 96 -6.01 6.35 11.93
CA THR A 96 -5.98 7.03 10.62
C THR A 96 -6.26 8.51 10.79
N TYR A 97 -5.38 9.35 10.23
CA TYR A 97 -5.36 10.80 10.41
C TYR A 97 -5.34 11.52 9.07
N THR A 98 -6.14 12.57 8.93
CA THR A 98 -6.27 13.35 7.68
C THR A 98 -5.50 14.66 7.78
N LEU A 99 -4.62 14.89 6.80
CA LEU A 99 -4.01 16.19 6.54
C LEU A 99 -4.78 16.87 5.39
N THR A 100 -5.01 18.17 5.51
CA THR A 100 -5.65 18.99 4.48
C THR A 100 -4.71 20.08 4.02
N LEU A 101 -4.48 20.16 2.70
CA LEU A 101 -3.81 21.28 2.05
C LEU A 101 -4.86 22.25 1.51
N ILE A 102 -4.66 23.53 1.78
CA ILE A 102 -5.46 24.64 1.24
C ILE A 102 -4.53 25.53 0.42
N ALA A 103 -4.93 25.87 -0.81
CA ALA A 103 -4.29 26.90 -1.62
C ALA A 103 -5.16 28.16 -1.66
N SER A 104 -4.53 29.33 -1.54
CA SER A 104 -5.21 30.62 -1.58
C SER A 104 -4.36 31.68 -2.29
N ALA A 105 -5.01 32.56 -3.05
CA ALA A 105 -4.35 33.66 -3.76
C ALA A 105 -5.31 34.86 -3.83
N GLU A 106 -4.79 36.07 -3.98
CA GLU A 106 -5.61 37.29 -4.05
C GLU A 106 -6.49 37.30 -5.31
N GLY A 107 -7.80 37.58 -5.13
CA GLY A 107 -8.79 37.52 -6.21
C GLY A 107 -9.27 36.11 -6.60
N TYR A 108 -8.71 35.04 -6.02
CA TYR A 108 -9.08 33.66 -6.33
C TYR A 108 -9.89 32.97 -5.22
N THR A 109 -10.86 32.17 -5.64
CA THR A 109 -11.51 31.15 -4.80
C THR A 109 -10.46 30.17 -4.27
N LYS A 110 -10.51 29.86 -2.97
CA LYS A 110 -9.58 28.90 -2.34
C LYS A 110 -9.84 27.49 -2.86
N SER A 111 -8.76 26.77 -3.16
CA SER A 111 -8.80 25.34 -3.45
C SER A 111 -8.34 24.54 -2.24
N SER A 112 -8.82 23.31 -2.08
CA SER A 112 -8.39 22.43 -0.99
C SER A 112 -8.44 20.96 -1.39
N THR A 113 -7.53 20.17 -0.83
CA THR A 113 -7.43 18.72 -1.03
C THR A 113 -6.97 18.07 0.27
N SER A 114 -7.31 16.80 0.47
CA SER A 114 -7.01 16.08 1.70
C SER A 114 -6.48 14.68 1.41
N ARG A 115 -5.57 14.21 2.25
CA ARG A 115 -5.05 12.84 2.24
C ARG A 115 -5.01 12.30 3.66
N SER A 116 -5.21 10.99 3.80
CA SER A 116 -5.14 10.31 5.09
C SER A 116 -3.90 9.41 5.13
N THR A 117 -3.29 9.34 6.31
CA THR A 117 -2.23 8.39 6.63
C THR A 117 -2.63 7.57 7.86
N THR A 118 -2.21 6.32 7.92
CA THR A 118 -2.52 5.42 9.03
C THR A 118 -1.25 5.09 9.79
N ILE A 119 -1.24 5.46 11.07
CA ILE A 119 -0.14 5.22 12.00
C ILE A 119 -0.23 3.78 12.49
N ILE A 120 0.83 3.02 12.25
CA ILE A 120 0.93 1.59 12.60
C ILE A 120 2.16 1.33 13.48
N HIS A 121 2.17 0.21 14.20
CA HIS A 121 3.25 -0.10 15.14
C HIS A 121 4.46 -0.74 14.44
N ARG A 122 5.70 -0.45 14.90
CA ARG A 122 6.93 -0.99 14.29
C ARG A 122 7.17 -2.49 14.59
N VAL A 123 6.63 -3.02 15.70
CA VAL A 123 6.73 -4.46 16.03
C VAL A 123 5.53 -5.21 15.44
N PHE A 124 5.80 -6.16 14.54
CA PHE A 124 4.80 -6.94 13.79
C PHE A 124 3.74 -7.61 14.68
N SER A 125 4.17 -8.32 15.73
CA SER A 125 3.28 -9.04 16.66
C SER A 125 2.42 -8.14 17.56
N VAL A 126 2.67 -6.83 17.58
CA VAL A 126 1.83 -5.81 18.25
C VAL A 126 0.96 -5.05 17.24
N MET A 127 1.41 -4.95 15.98
CA MET A 127 0.68 -4.30 14.89
C MET A 127 -0.46 -5.15 14.34
N VAL A 128 -0.25 -6.45 14.17
CA VAL A 128 -1.15 -7.36 13.46
C VAL A 128 -2.07 -8.07 14.45
N GLU A 129 -3.24 -7.48 14.71
CA GLU A 129 -4.28 -8.14 15.51
C GLU A 129 -4.66 -9.47 14.86
N GLY A 130 -4.76 -10.55 15.65
CA GLY A 130 -5.09 -11.89 15.16
C GLY A 130 -3.90 -12.73 14.68
N PHE A 131 -2.71 -12.14 14.51
CA PHE A 131 -1.47 -12.91 14.42
C PHE A 131 -1.14 -13.51 15.80
N VAL A 132 -0.86 -14.81 15.83
CA VAL A 132 -0.37 -15.49 17.04
C VAL A 132 1.09 -15.86 16.80
N PRO A 133 2.07 -15.23 17.49
CA PRO A 133 3.47 -15.64 17.40
C PRO A 133 3.67 -17.05 17.95
N SER A 134 4.57 -17.80 17.34
CA SER A 134 5.15 -18.99 17.94
C SER A 134 6.15 -18.61 19.05
N MET A 135 6.54 -19.59 19.87
CA MET A 135 7.62 -19.41 20.85
C MET A 135 8.98 -19.21 20.15
N ASP A 136 9.16 -19.83 18.98
CA ASP A 136 10.39 -19.85 18.22
C ASP A 136 10.48 -18.69 17.23
N SER A 137 11.60 -17.97 17.27
CA SER A 137 11.90 -16.87 16.36
C SER A 137 13.39 -16.75 16.10
N ILE A 138 13.75 -16.04 15.03
CA ILE A 138 15.10 -15.51 14.82
C ILE A 138 15.06 -13.99 14.71
N THR A 139 16.17 -13.34 15.03
CA THR A 139 16.46 -11.98 14.56
C THR A 139 17.39 -12.09 13.36
N ASP A 140 17.01 -11.52 12.22
CA ASP A 140 17.87 -11.47 11.04
C ASP A 140 19.00 -10.44 11.27
N PRO A 141 20.28 -10.84 11.26
CA PRO A 141 21.39 -9.94 11.59
C PRO A 141 21.63 -8.86 10.52
N ARG A 142 20.97 -8.94 9.36
CA ARG A 142 21.16 -8.01 8.24
C ARG A 142 20.32 -6.74 8.37
N ASP A 143 19.17 -6.82 9.04
CA ASP A 143 18.19 -5.73 9.20
C ASP A 143 17.61 -5.58 10.62
N ASN A 144 17.87 -6.54 11.52
CA ASN A 144 17.30 -6.68 12.87
C ASN A 144 15.79 -6.95 12.92
N ASN A 145 15.17 -7.38 11.81
CA ASN A 145 13.79 -7.84 11.81
C ASN A 145 13.66 -9.19 12.54
N VAL A 146 12.62 -9.32 13.36
CA VAL A 146 12.31 -10.56 14.09
C VAL A 146 11.30 -11.39 13.30
N TYR A 147 11.69 -12.59 12.91
CA TYR A 147 10.87 -13.54 12.17
C TYR A 147 10.52 -14.74 13.04
N TYR A 148 9.24 -14.88 13.38
CA TYR A 148 8.69 -16.06 14.04
C TYR A 148 8.62 -17.23 13.07
N TYR A 149 8.90 -18.44 13.55
CA TYR A 149 8.83 -19.66 12.75
C TYR A 149 8.15 -20.81 13.50
N LYS A 150 7.64 -21.78 12.74
CA LYS A 150 6.95 -22.97 13.27
C LYS A 150 7.26 -24.19 12.41
N ARG A 151 7.35 -25.36 13.04
CA ARG A 151 7.50 -26.67 12.37
C ARG A 151 6.25 -27.03 11.58
N TYR A 152 6.43 -27.42 10.32
CA TYR A 152 5.44 -28.12 9.51
C TYR A 152 6.15 -29.26 8.79
N GLY A 153 5.70 -30.50 9.03
CA GLY A 153 6.37 -31.69 8.50
C GLY A 153 7.84 -31.74 8.94
N ASN A 154 8.74 -31.75 7.95
CA ASN A 154 10.19 -31.88 8.11
C ASN A 154 10.92 -30.51 8.21
N LEU A 155 10.18 -29.40 8.16
CA LEU A 155 10.73 -28.05 7.93
C LEU A 155 10.22 -27.03 8.95
N ASP A 156 11.08 -26.10 9.34
CA ASP A 156 10.67 -24.90 10.04
C ASP A 156 10.36 -23.83 8.98
N TRP A 157 9.19 -23.21 9.08
CA TRP A 157 8.72 -22.17 8.16
C TRP A 157 8.56 -20.84 8.88
N PHE A 158 8.98 -19.75 8.25
CA PHE A 158 8.55 -18.41 8.65
C PHE A 158 7.01 -18.31 8.61
N ILE A 159 6.41 -17.91 9.73
CA ILE A 159 4.95 -17.70 9.85
C ILE A 159 4.51 -16.26 9.52
N GLN A 160 5.42 -15.46 8.97
CA GLN A 160 5.20 -14.11 8.41
C GLN A 160 6.05 -13.95 7.14
N ASN A 161 5.76 -12.96 6.30
CA ASN A 161 6.53 -12.71 5.09
C ASN A 161 7.90 -12.05 5.42
N LEU A 162 8.94 -12.38 4.65
CA LEU A 162 10.27 -11.75 4.74
C LEU A 162 10.17 -10.25 4.36
N ASN A 163 10.89 -9.37 5.07
CA ASN A 163 10.96 -7.92 4.82
C ASN A 163 12.41 -7.39 4.73
N TRP A 164 13.32 -8.20 4.19
CA TRP A 164 14.71 -7.79 3.99
C TRP A 164 14.83 -6.80 2.83
N ASN A 165 15.38 -5.62 3.09
CA ASN A 165 15.38 -4.47 2.17
C ASN A 165 16.61 -4.36 1.25
N GLY A 166 17.54 -5.33 1.29
CA GLY A 166 18.70 -5.36 0.39
C GLY A 166 18.36 -5.70 -1.07
N ALA A 167 17.18 -6.27 -1.31
CA ALA A 167 16.62 -6.56 -2.63
C ALA A 167 15.11 -6.25 -2.67
N GLY A 168 14.55 -6.09 -3.88
CA GLY A 168 13.11 -5.94 -4.07
C GLY A 168 12.57 -4.57 -3.63
N LEU A 169 11.29 -4.54 -3.25
CA LEU A 169 10.54 -3.32 -2.91
C LEU A 169 9.45 -3.59 -1.86
N THR A 170 8.71 -2.55 -1.47
CA THR A 170 7.56 -2.64 -0.54
C THR A 170 6.27 -2.22 -1.24
N TYR A 171 5.10 -2.63 -0.75
CA TYR A 171 3.84 -2.34 -1.46
C TYR A 171 3.61 -0.82 -1.57
N SER A 172 3.36 -0.33 -2.79
CA SER A 172 3.25 1.11 -3.11
C SER A 172 4.49 1.94 -2.73
N ASP A 173 5.66 1.31 -2.59
CA ASP A 173 6.93 1.89 -2.15
C ASP A 173 6.86 2.59 -0.78
N ILE A 174 5.94 2.13 0.08
CA ILE A 174 5.76 2.62 1.46
C ILE A 174 6.46 1.65 2.43
N PRO A 175 7.56 2.06 3.10
CA PRO A 175 8.30 1.18 4.00
C PRO A 175 7.44 0.57 5.12
N ALA A 176 6.45 1.33 5.62
CA ALA A 176 5.50 0.86 6.61
C ALA A 176 4.66 -0.33 6.13
N LEU A 177 4.34 -0.42 4.84
CA LEU A 177 3.67 -1.59 4.27
C LEU A 177 4.61 -2.81 4.14
N GLY A 178 5.92 -2.61 4.03
CA GLY A 178 6.90 -3.70 4.15
C GLY A 178 6.86 -4.35 5.54
N TYR A 179 6.82 -3.54 6.60
CA TYR A 179 6.66 -4.06 7.97
C TYR A 179 5.33 -4.81 8.16
N MET A 180 4.26 -4.41 7.46
CA MET A 180 2.93 -5.01 7.57
C MET A 180 2.76 -6.30 6.73
N LEU A 181 3.34 -6.35 5.54
CA LEU A 181 3.04 -7.36 4.50
C LEU A 181 4.27 -8.15 4.03
N GLY A 182 5.47 -7.79 4.48
CA GLY A 182 6.73 -8.22 3.89
C GLY A 182 7.15 -7.41 2.66
N GLY A 183 8.37 -7.65 2.24
CA GLY A 183 8.89 -7.21 0.94
C GLY A 183 8.29 -8.02 -0.20
N LEU A 184 8.31 -7.41 -1.39
CA LEU A 184 7.98 -8.06 -2.65
C LEU A 184 9.26 -8.09 -3.50
N TYR A 185 9.57 -9.26 -4.05
CA TYR A 185 10.80 -9.54 -4.80
C TYR A 185 10.41 -10.13 -6.15
N THR A 186 11.14 -9.84 -7.22
CA THR A 186 11.06 -10.69 -8.43
C THR A 186 11.60 -12.09 -8.11
N TRP A 187 11.23 -13.12 -8.89
CA TRP A 187 11.79 -14.46 -8.70
C TRP A 187 13.32 -14.43 -8.84
N ASN A 188 13.86 -13.67 -9.81
CA ASN A 188 15.30 -13.54 -9.98
C ASN A 188 15.98 -12.90 -8.76
N GLN A 189 15.44 -11.80 -8.21
CA GLN A 189 15.95 -11.17 -6.98
C GLN A 189 15.83 -12.09 -5.76
N ALA A 190 14.69 -12.77 -5.61
CA ALA A 190 14.42 -13.69 -4.50
C ALA A 190 15.45 -14.83 -4.44
N ILE A 191 15.88 -15.31 -5.61
CA ILE A 191 16.78 -16.46 -5.78
C ILE A 191 18.26 -16.07 -5.79
N SER A 192 18.61 -14.88 -6.29
CA SER A 192 20.00 -14.37 -6.22
C SER A 192 20.36 -13.77 -4.85
N GLY A 193 19.39 -13.17 -4.16
CA GLY A 193 19.67 -12.29 -3.01
C GLY A 193 20.11 -10.87 -3.40
N GLU A 194 20.09 -10.53 -4.70
CA GLU A 194 20.65 -9.28 -5.24
C GLU A 194 19.60 -8.46 -6.00
N ASN A 195 19.66 -7.13 -5.82
CA ASN A 195 18.68 -6.19 -6.38
C ASN A 195 18.72 -6.11 -7.92
N THR A 196 19.92 -6.21 -8.52
CA THR A 196 20.16 -6.35 -9.96
C THR A 196 20.73 -7.76 -10.23
N PRO A 197 19.88 -8.78 -10.41
CA PRO A 197 20.32 -10.17 -10.39
C PRO A 197 21.20 -10.53 -11.60
N PRO A 198 22.38 -11.16 -11.40
CA PRO A 198 23.05 -11.94 -12.44
C PRO A 198 22.20 -13.18 -12.79
N SER A 199 22.63 -13.95 -13.80
CA SER A 199 21.98 -15.21 -14.18
C SER A 199 21.71 -16.08 -12.93
N PRO A 200 20.44 -16.33 -12.57
CA PRO A 200 20.11 -16.95 -11.29
C PRO A 200 20.62 -18.40 -11.23
N PRO A 201 21.00 -18.90 -10.03
CA PRO A 201 21.33 -20.30 -9.83
C PRO A 201 20.19 -21.21 -10.33
N GLN A 202 20.57 -22.38 -10.85
CA GLN A 202 19.59 -23.34 -11.35
C GLN A 202 18.67 -23.84 -10.21
N PRO A 203 17.40 -24.15 -10.50
CA PRO A 203 16.51 -24.78 -9.53
C PRO A 203 17.14 -26.03 -8.91
N VAL A 204 17.06 -26.10 -7.58
CA VAL A 204 17.53 -27.20 -6.75
C VAL A 204 16.32 -27.88 -6.10
N SER A 205 16.34 -29.21 -6.02
CA SER A 205 15.23 -30.02 -5.53
C SER A 205 15.55 -30.70 -4.20
N GLY A 206 14.49 -31.00 -3.46
CA GLY A 206 14.55 -31.73 -2.19
C GLY A 206 14.28 -30.84 -0.98
N LEU A 207 13.96 -31.51 0.14
CA LEU A 207 13.53 -30.84 1.37
C LEU A 207 14.63 -29.96 1.96
N GLY A 208 14.31 -28.69 2.22
CA GLY A 208 15.19 -27.65 2.74
C GLY A 208 16.47 -27.45 1.92
N ALA A 209 16.46 -27.80 0.64
CA ALA A 209 17.62 -27.74 -0.25
C ALA A 209 17.63 -26.50 -1.17
N GLY A 210 16.67 -25.58 -0.97
CA GLY A 210 16.55 -24.35 -1.75
C GLY A 210 17.78 -23.43 -1.65
N PRO A 211 17.94 -22.49 -2.59
CA PRO A 211 18.98 -21.47 -2.49
C PRO A 211 18.65 -20.52 -1.31
N GLN A 212 19.68 -19.95 -0.66
CA GLN A 212 19.47 -18.92 0.36
C GLN A 212 18.76 -17.70 -0.25
N GLY A 213 19.31 -17.15 -1.33
CA GLY A 213 18.76 -15.97 -2.00
C GLY A 213 18.56 -14.81 -1.01
N VAL A 214 17.36 -14.25 -0.95
CA VAL A 214 17.02 -13.16 -0.01
C VAL A 214 16.89 -13.60 1.45
N CYS A 215 16.85 -14.90 1.77
CA CYS A 215 16.69 -15.37 3.15
C CYS A 215 17.96 -15.17 4.01
N PRO A 216 17.82 -15.10 5.35
CA PRO A 216 18.97 -15.04 6.26
C PRO A 216 19.81 -16.31 6.20
N GLU A 217 21.03 -16.24 6.73
CA GLU A 217 21.96 -17.37 6.80
C GLU A 217 21.33 -18.56 7.53
N GLY A 218 21.50 -19.77 6.98
CA GLY A 218 20.86 -20.99 7.48
C GLY A 218 19.40 -21.19 7.05
N TRP A 219 18.83 -20.28 6.25
CA TRP A 219 17.48 -20.37 5.69
C TRP A 219 17.46 -20.24 4.17
N ALA A 220 16.41 -20.74 3.52
CA ALA A 220 16.30 -20.91 2.08
C ALA A 220 14.93 -20.52 1.50
N ILE A 221 14.90 -20.28 0.18
CA ILE A 221 13.68 -20.11 -0.62
C ILE A 221 13.06 -21.49 -0.92
N PRO A 222 11.81 -21.76 -0.49
CA PRO A 222 11.24 -23.11 -0.48
C PRO A 222 11.17 -23.77 -1.86
N THR A 223 11.62 -25.02 -1.93
CA THR A 223 11.55 -25.89 -3.11
C THR A 223 10.11 -26.36 -3.39
N ALA A 224 9.90 -27.04 -4.53
CA ALA A 224 8.63 -27.70 -4.80
C ALA A 224 8.31 -28.76 -3.74
N GLU A 225 9.33 -29.50 -3.31
CA GLU A 225 9.23 -30.51 -2.26
C GLU A 225 8.87 -29.90 -0.90
N ASP A 226 9.42 -28.73 -0.56
CA ASP A 226 9.13 -28.03 0.69
C ASP A 226 7.66 -27.68 0.81
N TRP A 227 7.11 -27.06 -0.24
CA TRP A 227 5.69 -26.74 -0.33
C TRP A 227 4.81 -28.01 -0.27
N ALA A 228 5.22 -29.10 -0.93
CA ALA A 228 4.49 -30.37 -0.87
C ALA A 228 4.46 -30.98 0.55
N ASP A 229 5.57 -30.91 1.29
CA ASP A 229 5.69 -31.36 2.68
C ASP A 229 4.81 -30.51 3.62
N LEU A 230 4.83 -29.18 3.48
CA LEU A 230 3.99 -28.24 4.22
C LEU A 230 2.49 -28.56 4.10
N ALA A 231 1.99 -28.74 2.87
CA ALA A 231 0.58 -29.08 2.66
C ALA A 231 0.25 -30.51 3.07
N SER A 232 1.20 -31.45 2.94
CA SER A 232 0.99 -32.82 3.40
C SER A 232 0.84 -32.89 4.92
N ALA A 233 1.69 -32.15 5.64
CA ALA A 233 1.64 -32.05 7.10
C ALA A 233 0.37 -31.38 7.61
N VAL A 234 -0.10 -30.30 6.98
CA VAL A 234 -1.33 -29.59 7.41
C VAL A 234 -2.62 -30.33 7.00
N SER A 235 -2.61 -31.08 5.89
CA SER A 235 -3.80 -31.83 5.42
C SER A 235 -3.89 -33.29 5.91
N GLY A 236 -2.84 -33.81 6.56
CA GLY A 236 -2.79 -35.17 7.08
C GLY A 236 -2.71 -36.29 6.04
N LYS A 237 -2.37 -35.95 4.78
CA LYS A 237 -2.29 -36.88 3.64
C LYS A 237 -1.26 -36.38 2.62
N PRO A 238 -0.71 -37.23 1.73
CA PRO A 238 0.21 -36.77 0.68
C PRO A 238 -0.44 -35.74 -0.26
N MET A 239 0.26 -34.64 -0.53
CA MET A 239 -0.15 -33.55 -1.42
C MET A 239 1.01 -33.16 -2.36
N GLY A 240 0.72 -32.89 -3.63
CA GLY A 240 1.71 -32.47 -4.63
C GLY A 240 1.91 -30.96 -4.76
N PHE A 241 3.06 -30.54 -5.30
CA PHE A 241 3.36 -29.11 -5.54
C PHE A 241 2.52 -28.47 -6.66
N LEU A 242 1.90 -29.24 -7.55
CA LEU A 242 1.00 -28.68 -8.59
C LEU A 242 -0.48 -28.84 -8.25
N ASP A 243 -0.81 -29.46 -7.11
CA ASP A 243 -2.20 -29.65 -6.67
C ASP A 243 -2.83 -28.31 -6.26
N PRO A 244 -4.14 -28.09 -6.51
CA PRO A 244 -4.80 -26.80 -6.26
C PRO A 244 -5.00 -26.48 -4.77
N TRP A 245 -4.83 -27.47 -3.89
CA TRP A 245 -4.94 -27.34 -2.42
C TRP A 245 -6.24 -26.67 -1.95
N ASN A 246 -7.38 -27.21 -2.41
CA ASN A 246 -8.72 -26.82 -1.92
C ASN A 246 -8.82 -26.97 -0.39
N GLY A 247 -9.61 -26.12 0.27
CA GLY A 247 -9.70 -25.96 1.72
C GLY A 247 -8.49 -25.30 2.40
N LEU A 248 -7.27 -25.49 1.87
CA LEU A 248 -6.06 -25.02 2.56
C LEU A 248 -5.87 -23.50 2.47
N GLY A 249 -6.40 -22.81 1.46
CA GLY A 249 -6.35 -21.34 1.38
C GLY A 249 -7.08 -20.64 2.53
N GLU A 250 -8.04 -21.30 3.15
CA GLU A 250 -8.68 -20.83 4.38
C GLU A 250 -7.84 -21.19 5.63
N VAL A 251 -7.45 -22.46 5.76
CA VAL A 251 -6.66 -23.00 6.88
C VAL A 251 -5.29 -22.30 7.05
N PHE A 252 -4.76 -21.72 5.98
CA PHE A 252 -3.51 -20.94 5.98
C PHE A 252 -3.69 -19.43 6.15
N SER A 253 -4.87 -18.87 5.86
CA SER A 253 -5.12 -17.42 5.95
C SER A 253 -5.60 -17.00 7.32
N VAL A 254 -5.18 -15.81 7.78
CA VAL A 254 -5.56 -15.24 9.08
C VAL A 254 -6.52 -14.07 8.93
N ASP A 255 -7.58 -14.01 9.73
CA ASP A 255 -8.51 -12.88 9.83
C ASP A 255 -7.90 -11.66 10.55
N ALA A 256 -6.71 -11.25 10.09
CA ALA A 256 -5.90 -10.23 10.73
C ALA A 256 -6.46 -8.81 10.52
N LYS A 257 -6.19 -7.93 11.49
CA LYS A 257 -6.57 -6.51 11.45
C LYS A 257 -5.40 -5.58 11.76
N ILE A 258 -5.54 -4.34 11.30
CA ILE A 258 -4.67 -3.20 11.63
C ILE A 258 -5.57 -2.07 12.13
N ASN A 259 -5.36 -1.62 13.37
CA ASN A 259 -6.16 -0.57 14.00
C ASN A 259 -7.69 -0.86 13.90
N GLY A 260 -8.08 -2.11 14.14
CA GLY A 260 -9.45 -2.64 14.03
C GLY A 260 -9.94 -2.98 12.61
N ASN A 261 -9.23 -2.59 11.55
CA ASN A 261 -9.65 -2.79 10.16
C ASN A 261 -9.12 -4.12 9.62
N LYS A 262 -10.00 -4.99 9.09
CA LYS A 262 -9.61 -6.27 8.48
C LYS A 262 -8.69 -6.07 7.27
N LEU A 263 -7.63 -6.86 7.18
CA LEU A 263 -6.74 -6.90 6.02
C LEU A 263 -7.33 -7.71 4.87
N TRP A 264 -7.78 -8.95 5.11
CA TRP A 264 -8.45 -9.73 4.06
C TRP A 264 -9.86 -9.20 3.81
N LYS A 265 -10.18 -9.00 2.53
CA LYS A 265 -11.56 -8.78 2.09
C LYS A 265 -12.42 -9.99 2.45
N TYR A 266 -13.60 -9.71 2.98
CA TYR A 266 -14.59 -10.73 3.32
C TYR A 266 -15.10 -11.47 2.08
N HIS A 267 -15.31 -12.77 2.25
CA HIS A 267 -16.05 -13.65 1.33
C HIS A 267 -16.55 -14.86 2.14
N PRO A 268 -17.74 -15.43 1.85
CA PRO A 268 -18.19 -16.66 2.52
C PRO A 268 -17.27 -17.86 2.20
N ASP A 269 -16.86 -18.02 0.94
CA ASP A 269 -16.10 -19.20 0.48
C ASP A 269 -14.61 -19.24 0.94
N ASN A 270 -14.25 -18.46 1.97
CA ASN A 270 -12.97 -18.52 2.69
C ASN A 270 -13.09 -17.68 3.97
N GLU A 271 -13.22 -18.31 5.14
CA GLU A 271 -13.40 -17.64 6.43
C GLU A 271 -12.09 -17.14 7.10
N LYS A 272 -10.91 -17.47 6.53
CA LYS A 272 -9.57 -17.17 7.07
C LYS A 272 -9.37 -17.71 8.51
N THR A 273 -9.64 -19.01 8.68
CA THR A 273 -9.64 -19.71 9.99
C THR A 273 -8.25 -19.93 10.61
N ASN A 274 -7.17 -19.86 9.80
CA ASN A 274 -5.78 -19.96 10.25
C ASN A 274 -5.44 -21.19 11.12
N LEU A 275 -6.16 -22.31 11.01
CA LEU A 275 -5.96 -23.48 11.87
C LEU A 275 -4.55 -24.08 11.76
N SER A 276 -3.82 -23.80 10.67
CA SER A 276 -2.38 -24.11 10.54
C SER A 276 -1.49 -23.27 11.46
N GLY A 277 -1.85 -22.02 11.74
CA GLY A 277 -0.96 -21.01 12.34
C GLY A 277 0.11 -20.47 11.38
N TRP A 278 -0.10 -20.57 10.06
CA TRP A 278 0.85 -20.06 9.04
C TRP A 278 0.63 -18.56 8.74
N ASN A 279 -0.51 -17.98 9.09
CA ASN A 279 -0.81 -16.55 9.03
C ASN A 279 -0.61 -15.90 7.64
N ALA A 280 -1.19 -16.46 6.58
CA ALA A 280 -1.15 -15.84 5.26
C ALA A 280 -1.87 -14.48 5.28
N LEU A 281 -1.16 -13.42 4.89
CA LEU A 281 -1.66 -12.04 4.78
C LEU A 281 -1.83 -11.64 3.30
N PRO A 282 -2.73 -10.70 2.97
CA PRO A 282 -3.03 -10.32 1.59
C PRO A 282 -2.09 -9.22 1.09
N ALA A 283 -0.80 -9.57 0.97
CA ALA A 283 0.28 -8.67 0.56
C ALA A 283 0.12 -8.08 -0.86
N GLY A 284 -0.77 -8.65 -1.69
CA GLY A 284 -0.87 -8.31 -3.10
C GLY A 284 0.36 -8.76 -3.89
N TYR A 285 0.67 -8.00 -4.93
CA TYR A 285 1.85 -8.16 -5.79
C TYR A 285 2.14 -6.86 -6.54
N ALA A 286 3.35 -6.72 -7.11
CA ALA A 286 3.68 -5.63 -8.03
C ALA A 286 4.05 -6.16 -9.42
N ILE A 287 3.90 -5.32 -10.44
CA ILE A 287 4.23 -5.60 -11.85
C ILE A 287 4.89 -4.39 -12.50
N LEU A 288 5.27 -4.50 -13.78
CA LEU A 288 5.85 -3.39 -14.57
C LEU A 288 7.08 -2.77 -13.89
N SER A 289 8.04 -3.62 -13.52
CA SER A 289 9.26 -3.25 -12.79
C SER A 289 9.01 -2.56 -11.44
N GLY A 290 7.86 -2.83 -10.80
CA GLY A 290 7.42 -2.20 -9.56
C GLY A 290 6.48 -1.01 -9.76
N GLY A 291 6.41 -0.45 -10.97
CA GLY A 291 5.61 0.75 -11.27
C GLY A 291 4.08 0.56 -11.23
N THR A 292 3.56 -0.61 -10.85
CA THR A 292 2.13 -0.84 -10.64
C THR A 292 1.90 -1.93 -9.60
N PHE A 293 1.03 -1.65 -8.63
CA PHE A 293 0.69 -2.54 -7.53
C PHE A 293 -0.76 -3.01 -7.62
N SER A 294 -1.04 -4.25 -7.24
CA SER A 294 -2.36 -4.86 -7.32
C SER A 294 -2.60 -5.85 -6.18
N GLY A 295 -3.87 -6.14 -5.90
CA GLY A 295 -4.24 -7.28 -5.06
C GLY A 295 -4.15 -7.08 -3.54
N TYR A 296 -3.73 -5.92 -3.05
CA TYR A 296 -3.76 -5.59 -1.61
C TYR A 296 -5.15 -5.87 -1.01
N GLY A 297 -5.18 -6.60 0.10
CA GLY A 297 -6.41 -7.03 0.77
C GLY A 297 -7.20 -8.13 0.04
N GLN A 298 -6.76 -8.58 -1.14
CA GLN A 298 -7.51 -9.51 -2.01
C GLN A 298 -6.72 -10.76 -2.41
N THR A 299 -5.39 -10.72 -2.48
CA THR A 299 -4.56 -11.88 -2.80
C THR A 299 -3.18 -11.74 -2.18
N SER A 300 -2.41 -12.82 -2.17
CA SER A 300 -0.97 -12.78 -1.96
C SER A 300 -0.31 -13.93 -2.70
N PHE A 301 0.91 -13.68 -3.18
CA PHE A 301 1.73 -14.62 -3.94
C PHE A 301 3.01 -14.92 -3.16
N TRP A 302 3.45 -16.18 -3.14
CA TRP A 302 4.71 -16.62 -2.51
C TRP A 302 5.53 -17.46 -3.48
N TRP A 303 6.80 -17.10 -3.68
CA TRP A 303 7.67 -17.85 -4.59
C TRP A 303 8.00 -19.27 -4.10
N ALA A 304 8.19 -20.17 -5.07
CA ALA A 304 8.97 -21.38 -4.92
C ALA A 304 10.28 -21.25 -5.71
N SER A 305 11.34 -21.94 -5.30
CA SER A 305 12.64 -21.94 -5.98
C SER A 305 12.70 -22.81 -7.25
N CYS A 306 11.59 -23.42 -7.64
CA CYS A 306 11.42 -24.08 -8.93
C CYS A 306 10.95 -23.11 -10.03
N ALA A 307 11.26 -23.46 -11.28
CA ALA A 307 11.01 -22.63 -12.47
C ALA A 307 10.85 -23.49 -13.73
N ASP A 308 10.23 -22.92 -14.76
CA ASP A 308 10.20 -23.45 -16.12
C ASP A 308 10.56 -22.32 -17.11
N GLY A 309 11.64 -22.50 -17.87
CA GLY A 309 12.20 -21.47 -18.77
C GLY A 309 12.35 -20.10 -18.10
N ASN A 310 11.67 -19.09 -18.65
CA ASN A 310 11.64 -17.71 -18.13
C ASN A 310 10.57 -17.48 -17.04
N GLN A 311 9.85 -18.52 -16.60
CA GLN A 311 8.79 -18.42 -15.61
C GLN A 311 9.22 -18.99 -14.25
N GLY A 312 8.91 -18.29 -13.16
CA GLY A 312 9.05 -18.77 -11.79
C GLY A 312 7.72 -19.30 -11.26
N TYR A 313 7.74 -20.37 -10.46
CA TYR A 313 6.53 -20.89 -9.81
C TYR A 313 6.22 -20.12 -8.52
N TYR A 314 4.93 -19.88 -8.27
CA TYR A 314 4.45 -19.31 -7.02
C TYR A 314 3.16 -19.99 -6.55
N ARG A 315 2.97 -19.99 -5.23
CA ARG A 315 1.71 -20.32 -4.57
C ARG A 315 0.89 -19.05 -4.33
N LEU A 316 -0.43 -19.14 -4.41
CA LEU A 316 -1.35 -18.01 -4.20
C LEU A 316 -2.62 -18.38 -3.43
N ILE A 317 -3.08 -17.45 -2.59
CA ILE A 317 -4.41 -17.47 -1.98
C ILE A 317 -5.12 -16.19 -2.42
N HIS A 318 -6.38 -16.31 -2.84
CA HIS A 318 -7.25 -15.20 -3.21
C HIS A 318 -8.49 -15.16 -2.31
N TYR A 319 -8.91 -13.98 -1.89
CA TYR A 319 -9.88 -13.76 -0.80
C TYR A 319 -11.22 -14.47 -0.97
N ALA A 320 -11.60 -14.76 -2.22
CA ALA A 320 -12.89 -15.31 -2.61
C ALA A 320 -12.89 -16.82 -2.89
N VAL A 321 -11.83 -17.55 -2.54
CA VAL A 321 -11.74 -19.01 -2.71
C VAL A 321 -10.98 -19.66 -1.55
N ASP A 322 -11.39 -20.88 -1.21
CA ASP A 322 -10.83 -21.75 -0.16
C ASP A 322 -9.47 -22.38 -0.52
N ARG A 323 -9.05 -22.26 -1.78
CA ARG A 323 -7.89 -22.97 -2.35
C ARG A 323 -6.58 -22.20 -2.24
N PHE A 324 -5.48 -22.91 -2.02
CA PHE A 324 -4.12 -22.36 -2.02
C PHE A 324 -3.39 -22.77 -3.31
N SER A 325 -3.79 -22.21 -4.45
CA SER A 325 -3.36 -22.65 -5.79
C SER A 325 -1.87 -22.45 -6.09
N CYS A 326 -1.38 -23.13 -7.13
CA CYS A 326 -0.06 -22.89 -7.75
C CYS A 326 -0.23 -22.24 -9.14
N ALA A 327 0.71 -21.40 -9.55
CA ALA A 327 0.78 -20.79 -10.87
C ALA A 327 2.24 -20.43 -11.25
N THR A 328 2.44 -19.93 -12.46
CA THR A 328 3.73 -19.44 -12.97
C THR A 328 3.61 -18.02 -13.53
N THR A 329 4.70 -17.26 -13.51
CA THR A 329 4.79 -15.94 -14.16
C THR A 329 6.24 -15.54 -14.43
N ASP A 330 6.47 -14.46 -15.19
CA ASP A 330 7.80 -14.02 -15.60
C ASP A 330 8.71 -13.65 -14.43
N LYS A 331 9.94 -14.19 -14.47
CA LYS A 331 10.92 -14.11 -13.38
C LYS A 331 11.44 -12.71 -13.03
N SER A 332 11.24 -11.73 -13.91
CA SER A 332 11.72 -10.34 -13.76
C SER A 332 10.59 -9.32 -13.68
N SER A 333 9.38 -9.65 -14.14
CA SER A 333 8.30 -8.68 -14.37
C SER A 333 7.27 -8.60 -13.26
N VAL A 334 7.20 -9.60 -12.38
CA VAL A 334 6.26 -9.67 -11.24
C VAL A 334 7.04 -9.74 -9.93
N TYR A 335 6.56 -9.04 -8.91
CA TYR A 335 7.12 -9.04 -7.56
C TYR A 335 6.12 -9.68 -6.59
N ALA A 336 6.57 -10.69 -5.85
CA ALA A 336 5.78 -11.47 -4.89
C ALA A 336 6.54 -11.65 -3.56
N SER A 337 5.84 -12.08 -2.51
CA SER A 337 6.44 -12.28 -1.19
C SER A 337 7.34 -13.52 -1.14
N VAL A 338 8.24 -13.53 -0.16
CA VAL A 338 9.06 -14.69 0.20
C VAL A 338 8.74 -15.10 1.65
N ARG A 339 8.77 -16.41 1.90
CA ARG A 339 8.79 -17.00 3.24
C ARG A 339 9.91 -18.01 3.28
N CYS A 340 10.78 -17.88 4.26
CA CYS A 340 11.98 -18.68 4.36
C CYS A 340 11.71 -20.00 5.09
N VAL A 341 12.44 -21.03 4.69
CA VAL A 341 12.39 -22.37 5.29
C VAL A 341 13.79 -22.86 5.66
N ARG A 342 13.87 -23.84 6.55
CA ARG A 342 15.09 -24.64 6.76
C ARG A 342 14.74 -26.09 7.04
N LYS A 343 15.69 -27.01 6.78
CA LYS A 343 15.69 -28.30 7.46
C LYS A 343 15.70 -28.05 8.96
N ALA A 344 14.88 -28.81 9.68
CA ALA A 344 14.59 -28.50 11.06
C ALA A 344 15.07 -29.61 11.97
N ASP A 345 15.79 -29.22 13.03
CA ASP A 345 16.56 -30.17 13.82
C ASP A 345 15.69 -31.24 14.48
N ASN A 346 16.20 -32.48 14.52
CA ASN A 346 15.55 -33.63 15.13
C ASN A 346 15.75 -33.70 16.66
N ASN A 347 16.40 -32.69 17.24
CA ASN A 347 16.76 -32.64 18.67
C ASN A 347 15.76 -31.83 19.53
N SER A 348 14.63 -31.41 18.96
CA SER A 348 13.57 -30.65 19.64
C SER A 348 12.22 -31.38 19.57
N GLN A 349 12.11 -32.43 20.40
CA GLN A 349 10.84 -33.05 20.83
C GLN A 349 10.69 -32.87 22.34
#